data_AF-A0A918FCI0-F1
#
_entry.id   AF-A0A918FCI0-F1
#
_cell.length_a   1.000
_cell.length_b   1.000
_cell.length_c   1.000
_cell.angle_alpha   90.00
_cell.angle_beta   90.00
_cell.angle_gamma   90.00
#
_symmetry.space_group_name_H-M   'P 1'
#
loop_
_entity.id
_entity.type
_entity.pdbx_description
1 polymer ?
#
loop_
_entity_poly.entity_id
_entity_poly.type
_entity_poly.pdbx_seq_one_letter_code
_entity_poly.pdbx_strand_id
1 'polypeptide(L)'
;MLGLAFLMGTLATGCGGPGHAEAKGTASGTPSASATPPEDLCTRIVAHWSREVLNSDTYGDYQSMGLSNGQYEILRSVVDAARTEQKRRGAEAADELIDREARAGCVEWYRSGGPGKGPWQ
;
A
#
# COMPACT_ATOMS: atom_id res chain seq x y z
N MET A 1 -29.33 -35.11 -14.64
CA MET A 1 -29.37 -35.03 -16.11
C MET A 1 -30.04 -33.72 -16.50
N LEU A 2 -29.27 -32.65 -16.71
CA LEU A 2 -29.60 -31.57 -17.64
C LEU A 2 -28.32 -30.75 -17.82
N GLY A 3 -27.59 -31.05 -18.89
CA GLY A 3 -26.45 -30.25 -19.32
C GLY A 3 -26.93 -29.05 -20.13
N LEU A 4 -26.16 -27.96 -20.09
CA LEU A 4 -26.23 -26.94 -21.12
C LEU A 4 -24.81 -26.51 -21.45
N ALA A 5 -24.25 -27.18 -22.46
CA ALA A 5 -23.06 -26.77 -23.16
C ALA A 5 -23.41 -25.56 -24.02
N PHE A 6 -22.74 -24.42 -23.82
CA PHE A 6 -22.81 -23.30 -24.74
C PHE A 6 -21.59 -23.32 -25.65
N LEU A 7 -21.84 -23.54 -26.94
CA LEU A 7 -20.87 -23.58 -28.02
C LEU A 7 -20.57 -22.15 -28.53
N MET A 8 -19.30 -21.97 -28.92
CA MET A 8 -18.81 -21.18 -30.06
C MET A 8 -18.84 -19.63 -30.02
N GLY A 9 -17.62 -19.08 -30.08
CA GLY A 9 -17.15 -18.50 -31.35
C GLY A 9 -17.30 -16.98 -31.50
N THR A 10 -16.25 -16.24 -31.18
CA THR A 10 -16.05 -14.86 -31.63
C THR A 10 -14.83 -14.78 -32.56
N LEU A 11 -15.09 -14.43 -33.81
CA LEU A 11 -14.09 -14.08 -34.82
C LEU A 11 -13.57 -12.68 -34.52
N ALA A 12 -12.28 -12.54 -34.19
CA ALA A 12 -11.60 -11.25 -34.12
C ALA A 12 -10.80 -11.03 -35.41
N THR A 13 -11.46 -10.51 -36.44
CA THR A 13 -10.80 -9.87 -37.59
C THR A 13 -10.74 -8.37 -37.33
N GLY A 14 -9.52 -7.88 -37.08
CA GLY A 14 -9.22 -6.45 -37.00
C GLY A 14 -7.75 -6.21 -37.35
N CYS A 15 -7.44 -6.20 -38.64
CA CYS A 15 -6.15 -5.79 -39.18
C CYS A 15 -6.20 -4.27 -39.43
N GLY A 16 -5.48 -3.48 -38.62
CA GLY A 16 -5.24 -2.06 -38.85
C GLY A 16 -3.74 -1.86 -39.06
N GLY A 17 -3.35 -1.50 -40.29
CA GLY A 17 -1.97 -1.49 -40.78
C GLY A 17 -1.05 -0.38 -40.22
N PRO A 18 0.24 -0.39 -40.63
CA PRO A 18 1.29 0.41 -40.04
C PRO A 18 1.35 1.82 -40.64
N GLY A 19 1.42 2.84 -39.78
CA GLY A 19 1.70 4.22 -40.16
C GLY A 19 2.83 4.77 -39.30
N HIS A 20 4.08 4.53 -39.72
CA HIS A 20 5.24 5.20 -39.18
C HIS A 20 5.33 6.59 -39.84
N ALA A 21 5.09 7.65 -39.06
CA ALA A 21 5.42 9.02 -39.46
C ALA A 21 6.05 9.71 -38.24
N GLU A 22 7.37 9.66 -38.22
CA GLU A 22 8.22 10.41 -37.32
C GLU A 22 8.18 11.90 -37.71
N ALA A 23 7.66 12.74 -36.82
CA ALA A 23 7.84 14.18 -36.88
C ALA A 23 8.19 14.68 -35.47
N LYS A 24 9.45 15.09 -35.30
CA LYS A 24 10.02 15.71 -34.09
C LYS A 24 9.25 16.99 -33.74
N GLY A 25 8.34 16.89 -32.80
CA GLY A 25 7.85 18.02 -32.02
C GLY A 25 8.55 18.03 -30.66
N THR A 26 9.35 19.06 -30.38
CA THR A 26 9.90 19.34 -29.05
C THR A 26 8.74 19.65 -28.11
N ALA A 27 8.12 18.61 -27.54
CA ALA A 27 7.17 18.78 -26.47
C ALA A 27 7.96 19.23 -25.24
N SER A 28 7.91 20.53 -24.93
CA SER A 28 8.23 21.04 -23.61
C SER A 28 7.33 20.31 -22.62
N GLY A 29 7.86 19.27 -21.99
CA GLY A 29 7.12 18.44 -21.05
C GLY A 29 6.69 19.30 -19.86
N THR A 30 5.38 19.48 -19.70
CA THR A 30 4.79 19.91 -18.44
C THR A 30 5.35 19.03 -17.32
N PRO A 31 5.77 19.57 -16.16
CA PRO A 31 6.23 18.73 -15.06
C PRO A 31 5.10 17.76 -14.69
N SER A 32 5.33 16.46 -14.92
CA SER A 32 4.44 15.42 -14.41
C SER A 32 4.37 15.57 -12.90
N ALA A 33 3.15 15.53 -12.35
CA ALA A 33 2.94 15.46 -10.91
C ALA A 33 3.81 14.31 -10.36
N SER A 34 4.73 14.63 -9.46
CA SER A 34 5.59 13.62 -8.84
C SER A 34 4.70 12.62 -8.11
N ALA A 35 4.85 11.33 -8.45
CA ALA A 35 4.13 10.28 -7.74
C ALA A 35 4.51 10.32 -6.25
N THR A 36 3.53 10.15 -5.37
CA THR A 36 3.80 9.98 -3.93
C THR A 36 4.72 8.77 -3.74
N PRO A 37 5.84 8.91 -3.01
CA PRO A 37 6.69 7.78 -2.66
C PRO A 37 5.88 6.68 -1.95
N PRO A 38 6.10 5.39 -2.28
CA PRO A 38 5.30 4.31 -1.71
C PRO A 38 5.44 4.17 -0.19
N GLU A 39 6.58 4.56 0.39
CA GLU A 39 6.81 4.63 1.83
C GLU A 39 5.94 5.71 2.51
N ASP A 40 5.62 6.80 1.83
CA ASP A 40 4.76 7.86 2.37
C ASP A 40 3.29 7.42 2.40
N LEU A 41 2.86 6.65 1.38
CA LEU A 41 1.55 6.01 1.41
C LEU A 41 1.45 4.97 2.52
N CYS A 42 2.48 4.12 2.66
CA CYS A 42 2.59 3.16 3.76
C CYS A 42 2.48 3.86 5.12
N THR A 43 3.23 4.94 5.32
CA THR A 43 3.25 5.71 6.58
C THR A 43 1.85 6.19 6.94
N ARG A 44 1.13 6.81 5.99
CA ARG A 44 -0.23 7.30 6.24
C ARG A 44 -1.21 6.19 6.60
N ILE A 45 -1.15 5.06 5.90
CA ILE A 45 -2.05 3.93 6.13
C ILE A 45 -1.78 3.30 7.51
N VAL A 46 -0.53 3.02 7.83
CA VAL A 46 -0.13 2.43 9.12
C VAL A 46 -0.48 3.36 10.27
N ALA A 47 -0.18 4.66 10.14
CA ALA A 47 -0.44 5.64 11.19
C ALA A 47 -1.95 5.86 11.41
N HIS A 48 -2.77 5.79 10.35
CA HIS A 48 -4.23 5.86 10.47
C HIS A 48 -4.79 4.69 11.27
N TRP A 49 -4.49 3.45 10.84
CA TRP A 49 -5.02 2.27 11.51
C TRP A 49 -4.45 2.08 12.91
N SER A 50 -3.20 2.48 13.16
CA SER A 50 -2.61 2.42 14.51
C SER A 50 -3.40 3.27 15.51
N ARG A 51 -3.90 4.44 15.09
CA ARG A 51 -4.77 5.29 15.91
C ARG A 51 -6.13 4.64 16.15
N GLU A 52 -6.72 4.10 15.09
CA GLU A 52 -8.04 3.46 15.14
C GLU A 52 -8.06 2.27 16.11
N VAL A 53 -6.99 1.46 16.13
CA VAL A 53 -6.92 0.24 16.96
C VAL A 53 -6.18 0.43 18.29
N LEU A 54 -5.68 1.63 18.59
CA LEU A 54 -4.85 1.90 19.77
C LEU A 54 -5.53 1.42 21.07
N ASN A 55 -6.82 1.73 21.21
CA ASN A 55 -7.64 1.41 22.38
C ASN A 55 -8.47 0.12 22.22
N SER A 56 -8.30 -0.62 21.12
CA SER A 56 -8.91 -1.94 20.90
C SER A 56 -8.09 -3.03 21.60
N ASP A 57 -8.73 -4.16 21.92
CA ASP A 57 -8.02 -5.35 22.44
C ASP A 57 -7.31 -6.14 21.32
N THR A 58 -7.59 -5.84 20.06
CA THR A 58 -6.99 -6.48 18.88
C THR A 58 -6.32 -5.46 17.97
N TYR A 59 -5.52 -5.93 17.01
CA TYR A 59 -4.93 -5.06 15.98
C TYR A 59 -5.82 -4.88 14.74
N GLY A 60 -7.02 -5.49 14.75
CA GLY A 60 -7.90 -5.56 13.58
C GLY A 60 -7.51 -6.67 12.59
N ASP A 61 -8.41 -6.95 11.64
CA ASP A 61 -8.13 -7.85 10.52
C ASP A 61 -7.48 -7.07 9.37
N TYR A 62 -6.23 -7.43 9.06
CA TYR A 62 -5.43 -6.77 8.05
C TYR A 62 -6.02 -6.83 6.64
N GLN A 63 -6.81 -7.87 6.32
CA GLN A 63 -7.48 -7.97 5.03
C GLN A 63 -8.61 -6.94 4.92
N SER A 64 -9.44 -6.83 5.96
CA SER A 64 -10.51 -5.82 6.03
C SER A 64 -9.99 -4.38 6.05
N MET A 65 -8.79 -4.18 6.61
CA MET A 65 -8.11 -2.88 6.64
C MET A 65 -7.36 -2.53 5.34
N GLY A 66 -7.30 -3.46 4.37
CA GLY A 66 -6.58 -3.26 3.10
C GLY A 66 -5.06 -3.20 3.26
N LEU A 67 -4.52 -3.83 4.30
CA LEU A 67 -3.08 -3.85 4.59
C LEU A 67 -2.41 -5.02 3.86
N SER A 68 -1.20 -4.79 3.37
CA SER A 68 -0.27 -5.88 3.06
C SER A 68 0.24 -6.52 4.36
N ASN A 69 0.77 -7.75 4.28
CA ASN A 69 1.35 -8.41 5.46
C ASN A 69 2.49 -7.59 6.08
N GLY A 70 3.35 -6.98 5.26
CA GLY A 70 4.45 -6.13 5.75
C GLY A 70 3.95 -4.88 6.48
N GLN A 71 2.93 -4.21 5.96
CA GLN A 71 2.29 -3.08 6.65
C GLN A 71 1.63 -3.50 7.96
N TYR A 72 1.04 -4.69 8.01
CA TYR A 72 0.41 -5.20 9.23
C TYR A 72 1.44 -5.50 10.34
N GLU A 73 2.61 -6.05 9.99
CA GLU A 73 3.69 -6.24 10.98
C GLU A 73 4.19 -4.90 11.52
N ILE A 74 4.35 -3.88 10.66
CA ILE A 74 4.71 -2.53 11.11
C ILE A 74 3.62 -1.98 12.04
N LEU A 75 2.34 -2.08 11.67
CA LEU A 75 1.22 -1.63 12.50
C LEU A 75 1.24 -2.27 13.88
N ARG A 76 1.42 -3.59 13.97
CA ARG A 76 1.47 -4.30 15.26
C ARG A 76 2.57 -3.74 16.17
N SER A 77 3.77 -3.57 15.61
CA SER A 77 4.91 -2.99 16.33
C SER A 77 4.64 -1.56 16.80
N VAL A 78 4.05 -0.72 15.94
CA VAL A 78 3.72 0.67 16.26
C VAL A 78 2.66 0.75 17.37
N VAL A 79 1.61 -0.07 17.29
CA VAL A 79 0.53 -0.10 18.28
C VAL A 79 1.04 -0.56 19.65
N ASP A 80 1.93 -1.54 19.70
CA ASP A 80 2.52 -2.01 20.96
C ASP A 80 3.35 -0.92 21.65
N ALA A 81 4.18 -0.22 20.87
CA ALA A 81 4.96 0.90 21.36
C ALA A 81 4.06 2.07 21.80
N ALA A 82 3.02 2.38 21.02
CA ALA A 82 2.08 3.46 21.31
C ALA A 82 1.25 3.18 22.57
N ARG A 83 0.76 1.95 22.78
CA ARG A 83 0.07 1.55 24.02
C ARG A 83 0.96 1.70 25.24
N THR A 84 2.24 1.38 25.10
CA THR A 84 3.23 1.55 26.17
C THR A 84 3.46 3.03 26.47
N GLU A 85 3.62 3.86 25.44
CA GLU A 85 3.83 5.30 25.60
C GLU A 85 2.58 6.00 26.14
N GLN A 86 1.39 5.59 25.71
CA GLN A 86 0.12 6.12 26.21
C GLN A 86 -0.02 5.93 27.72
N LYS A 87 0.34 4.75 28.23
CA LYS A 87 0.33 4.47 29.68
C LYS A 87 1.34 5.32 30.44
N ARG A 88 2.45 5.68 29.80
CA ARG A 88 3.57 6.40 30.44
C ARG A 88 3.42 7.91 30.40
N ARG A 89 2.91 8.45 29.28
CA ARG A 89 2.95 9.87 28.95
C ARG A 89 1.63 10.43 28.41
N GLY A 90 0.61 9.60 28.24
CA GLY A 90 -0.70 10.02 27.76
C GLY A 90 -0.87 9.93 26.25
N ALA A 91 -2.09 10.27 25.79
CA ALA A 91 -2.53 10.04 24.42
C ALA A 91 -1.75 10.85 23.37
N GLU A 92 -1.40 12.10 23.66
CA GLU A 92 -0.64 12.95 22.72
C GLU A 92 0.75 12.37 22.43
N ALA A 93 1.47 11.94 23.47
CA ALA A 93 2.77 11.30 23.30
C ALA A 93 2.68 9.98 22.50
N ALA A 94 1.58 9.25 22.64
CA ALA A 94 1.32 8.05 21.83
C ALA A 94 1.06 8.41 20.37
N ASP A 95 0.28 9.46 20.08
CA ASP A 95 0.02 9.91 18.71
C ASP A 95 1.30 10.35 17.98
N GLU A 96 2.14 11.14 18.65
CA GLU A 96 3.45 11.52 18.11
C GLU A 96 4.36 10.32 17.87
N LEU A 97 4.28 9.31 18.75
CA LEU A 97 5.04 8.07 18.57
C LEU A 97 4.55 7.30 17.35
N ILE A 98 3.23 7.19 17.16
CA ILE A 98 2.63 6.52 16.00
C ILE A 98 3.19 7.10 14.70
N ASP A 99 3.24 8.43 14.56
CA ASP A 99 3.74 9.05 13.33
C ASP A 99 5.22 8.78 13.09
N ARG A 100 6.06 8.87 14.13
CA ARG A 100 7.49 8.63 14.00
C ARG A 100 7.79 7.17 13.65
N GLU A 101 7.19 6.23 14.37
CA GLU A 101 7.47 4.80 14.21
C GLU A 101 6.87 4.24 12.93
N ALA A 102 5.67 4.69 12.52
CA ALA A 102 5.10 4.32 11.23
C ALA A 102 6.01 4.76 10.08
N ARG A 103 6.54 5.99 10.14
CA ARG A 103 7.48 6.50 9.12
C ARG A 103 8.77 5.69 9.11
N ALA A 104 9.38 5.46 10.28
CA ALA A 104 10.63 4.72 10.39
C ALA A 104 10.47 3.28 9.86
N GLY A 105 9.42 2.57 10.28
CA GLY A 105 9.14 1.21 9.84
C GLY A 105 8.87 1.11 8.34
N CYS A 106 8.06 2.01 7.78
CA CYS A 106 7.78 2.01 6.34
C CYS A 106 9.02 2.34 5.50
N VAL A 107 9.83 3.33 5.91
CA VAL A 107 11.08 3.66 5.21
C VAL A 107 12.03 2.46 5.22
N GLU A 108 12.20 1.79 6.36
CA GLU A 108 13.08 0.63 6.47
C GLU A 108 12.57 -0.58 5.67
N TRP A 109 11.27 -0.82 5.68
CA TRP A 109 10.67 -1.90 4.91
C TRP A 109 10.86 -1.70 3.39
N TYR A 110 10.67 -0.48 2.88
CA TYR A 110 10.91 -0.21 1.47
C TYR A 110 12.40 -0.22 1.10
N ARG A 111 13.31 0.17 2.00
CA ARG A 111 14.76 0.00 1.81
C ARG A 111 15.20 -1.45 1.71
N SER A 112 14.57 -2.34 2.48
CA SER A 112 14.81 -3.79 2.42
C SER A 112 14.07 -4.51 1.27
N GLY A 113 13.35 -3.75 0.44
CA GLY A 113 12.76 -4.22 -0.82
C GLY A 113 11.24 -4.40 -0.80
N GLY A 114 10.57 -3.97 0.27
CA GLY A 114 9.14 -3.70 0.31
C GLY A 114 8.24 -4.90 0.00
N PRO A 115 7.02 -4.65 -0.52
CA PRO A 115 6.09 -5.70 -0.89
C PRO A 115 6.66 -6.49 -2.08
N GLY A 116 7.02 -7.75 -1.83
CA GLY A 116 7.50 -8.67 -2.86
C GLY A 116 8.70 -9.53 -2.44
N LYS A 117 9.56 -9.08 -1.52
CA LYS A 117 10.76 -9.82 -1.06
C LYS A 117 10.47 -10.90 0.00
N GLY A 118 9.31 -11.54 -0.07
CA GLY A 118 8.94 -12.64 0.84
C GLY A 118 9.47 -14.00 0.36
N PRO A 119 9.45 -15.04 1.22
CA PRO A 119 9.93 -16.40 0.90
C PRO A 119 9.15 -17.14 -0.21
N TRP A 120 8.17 -16.49 -0.83
CA TRP A 120 7.34 -17.02 -1.91
C TRP A 120 7.67 -16.36 -3.26
N GLN A 121 8.93 -15.97 -3.46
CA GLN A 121 9.50 -15.65 -4.78
C GLN A 121 10.00 -16.92 -5.47
#